data_AF-A0A4Q7V617-F1
#
_entry.id   AF-A0A4Q7V617-F1
#
_cell.length_a   1.000
_cell.length_b   1.000
_cell.length_c   1.000
_cell.angle_alpha   90.00
_cell.angle_beta   90.00
_cell.angle_gamma   90.00
#
_symmetry.space_group_name_H-M   'P 1'
#
loop_
_entity.id
_entity.type
_entity.pdbx_description
1 polymer ?
#
loop_
_entity_poly.entity_id
_entity_poly.type
_entity_poly.pdbx_seq_one_letter_code
_entity_poly.pdbx_strand_id
1 'polypeptide(L)'
;MSTSQKTNTGQAQNNERDERNDGLSSVMSVGVRVAGRVPTRVDLRFAGTPEQQLGLSLGTVLVYLRTYLATRTISLGWGEAAAQARSLSPVLPERRRPVMMSGPWTVSAVVRLGGMPAVTSTLLPAQPGQALPTVLRVQVGPVTWELADAAAYTSLLNAWRNAADLLAVHAGEDD
;
A
#
# COMPACT_ATOMS: atom_id res chain seq x y z
N MET A 1 -45.34 -9.71 -61.55
CA MET A 1 -45.57 -8.26 -61.33
C MET A 1 -45.77 -8.03 -59.84
N SER A 2 -45.22 -6.90 -59.35
CA SER A 2 -45.35 -6.33 -58.00
C SER A 2 -44.45 -6.85 -56.87
N THR A 3 -43.34 -6.13 -56.73
CA THR A 3 -42.52 -5.90 -55.53
C THR A 3 -43.34 -5.23 -54.43
N SER A 4 -43.10 -5.58 -53.16
CA SER A 4 -43.15 -4.62 -52.04
C SER A 4 -42.38 -5.14 -50.81
N GLN A 5 -41.44 -4.31 -50.37
CA GLN A 5 -40.59 -4.43 -49.19
C GLN A 5 -41.41 -4.28 -47.89
N LYS A 6 -40.92 -4.86 -46.77
CA LYS A 6 -40.33 -4.07 -45.65
C LYS A 6 -39.91 -4.91 -44.44
N THR A 7 -38.71 -4.55 -43.97
CA THR A 7 -38.18 -4.52 -42.59
C THR A 7 -37.80 -5.84 -41.89
N ASN A 8 -36.50 -6.11 -41.96
CA ASN A 8 -35.71 -6.90 -41.00
C ASN A 8 -35.93 -6.42 -39.56
N THR A 9 -36.70 -7.18 -38.78
CA THR A 9 -36.81 -7.05 -37.32
C THR A 9 -35.62 -7.73 -36.62
N GLY A 10 -34.40 -7.32 -36.98
CA GLY A 10 -33.15 -7.93 -36.47
C GLY A 10 -32.17 -6.94 -35.84
N GLN A 11 -32.56 -5.68 -35.62
CA GLN A 11 -31.66 -4.62 -35.14
C GLN A 11 -32.04 -4.00 -33.79
N ALA A 12 -33.09 -4.49 -33.11
CA ALA A 12 -33.52 -3.90 -31.83
C ALA A 12 -32.99 -4.62 -30.57
N GLN A 13 -32.19 -5.69 -30.70
CA GLN A 13 -31.67 -6.43 -29.53
C GLN A 13 -30.16 -6.29 -29.27
N ASN A 14 -29.42 -5.57 -30.12
CA ASN A 14 -27.99 -5.34 -29.93
C ASN A 14 -27.61 -3.97 -29.35
N ASN A 15 -28.57 -3.06 -29.15
CA ASN A 15 -28.30 -1.70 -28.70
C ASN A 15 -28.45 -1.47 -27.18
N GLU A 16 -28.81 -2.48 -26.38
CA GLU A 16 -28.96 -2.32 -24.92
C GLU A 16 -27.91 -3.08 -24.10
N ARG A 17 -26.92 -3.72 -24.74
CA ARG A 17 -25.82 -4.41 -24.05
C ARG A 17 -24.50 -3.62 -23.99
N ASP A 18 -24.41 -2.47 -24.65
CA ASP A 18 -23.19 -1.67 -24.73
C ASP A 18 -23.12 -0.47 -23.76
N GLU A 19 -24.13 -0.23 -22.91
CA GLU A 19 -24.19 0.98 -22.06
C GLU A 19 -23.94 0.77 -20.56
N ARG A 20 -23.23 -0.30 -20.16
CA ARG A 20 -22.59 -0.36 -18.82
C ARG A 20 -21.19 -0.95 -18.88
N ASN A 21 -20.37 -0.45 -19.79
CA ASN A 21 -18.94 -0.41 -19.53
C ASN A 21 -18.66 0.78 -18.59
N ASP A 22 -19.15 0.68 -17.36
CA ASP A 22 -18.57 1.41 -16.24
C ASP A 22 -17.12 0.94 -16.19
N GLY A 23 -16.20 1.78 -16.67
CA GLY A 23 -14.78 1.46 -16.69
C GLY A 23 -14.34 1.04 -15.29
N LEU A 24 -14.11 -0.26 -15.10
CA LEU A 24 -13.59 -0.81 -13.86
C LEU A 24 -12.14 -0.35 -13.69
N SER A 25 -11.98 0.87 -13.19
CA SER A 25 -10.69 1.38 -12.73
C SER A 25 -10.35 0.69 -11.41
N SER A 26 -9.60 -0.40 -11.49
CA SER A 26 -9.03 -1.06 -10.32
C SER A 26 -7.58 -0.62 -10.12
N VAL A 27 -7.24 -0.17 -8.91
CA VAL A 27 -5.84 0.03 -8.52
C VAL A 27 -5.23 -1.35 -8.32
N MET A 28 -4.44 -1.82 -9.29
CA MET A 28 -3.80 -3.13 -9.20
C MET A 28 -2.66 -3.16 -8.17
N SER A 29 -1.92 -2.06 -8.03
CA SER A 29 -0.89 -1.91 -6.99
C SER A 29 -0.53 -0.45 -6.77
N VAL A 30 -0.04 -0.13 -5.57
CA VAL A 30 0.52 1.17 -5.22
C VAL A 30 2.00 0.97 -4.89
N GLY A 31 2.90 1.60 -5.64
CA GLY A 31 4.34 1.60 -5.36
C GLY A 31 4.76 2.91 -4.70
N VAL A 32 5.49 2.83 -3.58
CA VAL A 32 5.96 4.00 -2.83
C VAL A 32 7.46 3.88 -2.61
N ARG A 33 8.21 4.86 -3.08
CA ARG A 33 9.65 4.95 -2.86
C ARG A 33 9.94 5.89 -1.70
N VAL A 34 10.77 5.44 -0.77
CA VAL A 34 11.13 6.22 0.42
C VAL A 34 12.62 6.12 0.73
N ALA A 35 13.16 7.25 1.15
CA ALA A 35 14.52 7.39 1.65
C ALA A 35 14.52 8.40 2.81
N GLY A 36 15.32 8.14 3.82
CA GLY A 36 15.40 8.92 5.04
C GLY A 36 14.21 8.68 5.97
N ARG A 37 14.08 9.56 6.97
CA ARG A 37 12.96 9.49 7.92
C ARG A 37 11.64 9.75 7.20
N VAL A 38 10.70 8.82 7.36
CA VAL A 38 9.35 8.94 6.82
C VAL A 38 8.46 9.56 7.88
N PRO A 39 7.74 10.66 7.59
CA PRO A 39 6.73 11.19 8.51
C PRO A 39 5.65 10.15 8.76
N THR A 40 5.36 9.88 10.03
CA THR A 40 4.31 8.94 10.42
C THR A 40 3.36 9.58 11.42
N ARG A 41 2.08 9.22 11.34
CA ARG A 41 1.03 9.70 12.24
C ARG A 41 0.03 8.59 12.48
N VAL A 42 -0.42 8.45 13.72
CA VAL A 42 -1.47 7.51 14.11
C VAL A 42 -2.64 8.29 14.71
N ASP A 43 -3.84 8.03 14.21
CA ASP A 43 -5.08 8.63 14.70
C ASP A 43 -6.10 7.51 14.96
N LEU A 44 -6.47 7.30 16.22
CA LEU A 44 -7.52 6.36 16.60
C LEU A 44 -8.86 7.10 16.73
N ARG A 45 -9.92 6.57 16.11
CA ARG A 45 -11.28 7.06 16.22
C ARG A 45 -12.18 6.00 16.84
N PHE A 46 -13.13 6.45 17.66
CA PHE A 46 -14.11 5.60 18.34
C PHE A 46 -13.47 4.44 19.11
N ALA A 47 -12.43 4.76 19.88
CA ALA A 47 -11.69 3.79 20.68
C ALA A 47 -12.63 3.02 21.63
N GLY A 48 -12.46 1.70 21.72
CA GLY A 48 -13.29 0.84 22.58
C GLY A 48 -14.72 0.58 22.07
N THR A 49 -15.02 0.91 20.80
CA THR A 49 -16.33 0.63 20.20
C THR A 49 -16.21 -0.34 19.02
N PRO A 50 -17.30 -1.03 18.60
CA PRO A 50 -17.31 -1.83 17.38
C PRO A 50 -16.98 -1.03 16.10
N GLU A 51 -17.21 0.28 16.13
CA GLU A 51 -16.89 1.25 15.07
C GLU A 51 -15.43 1.74 15.09
N GLN A 52 -14.60 1.19 15.99
CA GLN A 52 -13.19 1.56 16.12
C GLN A 52 -12.45 1.52 14.77
N GLN A 53 -11.74 2.61 14.47
CA GLN A 53 -10.95 2.75 13.25
C GLN A 53 -9.64 3.49 13.55
N LEU A 54 -8.53 2.85 13.19
CA LEU A 54 -7.20 3.45 13.28
C LEU A 54 -6.75 3.91 11.90
N GLY A 55 -6.42 5.19 11.77
CA GLY A 55 -5.72 5.76 10.62
C GLY A 55 -4.22 5.81 10.89
N LEU A 56 -3.44 5.20 10.01
CA LEU A 56 -1.98 5.19 10.05
C LEU A 56 -1.45 5.88 8.79
N SER A 57 -0.90 7.08 8.94
CA SER A 57 -0.20 7.78 7.86
C SER A 57 1.27 7.37 7.82
N LEU A 58 1.74 6.99 6.63
CA LEU A 58 3.10 6.55 6.32
C LEU A 58 3.61 7.34 5.12
N GLY A 59 4.13 8.54 5.35
CA GLY A 59 4.47 9.48 4.30
C GLY A 59 3.21 9.91 3.53
N THR A 60 3.12 9.51 2.26
CA THR A 60 1.99 9.85 1.37
C THR A 60 0.86 8.81 1.37
N VAL A 61 0.99 7.73 2.15
CA VAL A 61 -0.02 6.66 2.25
C VAL A 61 -0.77 6.75 3.57
N LEU A 62 -2.09 6.81 3.50
CA LEU A 62 -2.97 6.65 4.65
C LEU A 62 -3.55 5.23 4.64
N VAL A 63 -3.27 4.46 5.69
CA VAL A 63 -3.78 3.11 5.87
C VAL A 63 -4.85 3.12 6.95
N TYR A 64 -6.04 2.60 6.64
CA TYR A 64 -7.08 2.33 7.63
C TYR A 64 -7.02 0.88 8.09
N LEU A 65 -6.96 0.73 9.41
CA LEU A 65 -6.84 -0.53 10.13
C LEU A 65 -7.99 -0.65 11.12
N ARG A 66 -8.51 -1.88 11.28
CA ARG A 66 -9.61 -2.15 12.22
C ARG A 66 -9.20 -3.07 13.36
N THR A 67 -8.34 -4.05 13.10
CA THR A 67 -8.04 -5.12 14.06
C THR A 67 -6.59 -5.10 14.51
N TYR A 68 -6.39 -5.40 15.81
CA TYR A 68 -5.07 -5.63 16.38
C TYR A 68 -4.34 -6.76 15.64
N LEU A 69 -5.03 -7.89 15.41
CA LEU A 69 -4.42 -9.07 14.81
C LEU A 69 -3.80 -8.79 13.44
N ALA A 70 -4.53 -8.10 12.55
CA ALA A 70 -4.01 -7.75 11.22
C ALA A 70 -2.79 -6.83 11.33
N THR A 71 -2.87 -5.80 12.18
CA THR A 71 -1.78 -4.83 12.37
C THR A 71 -0.55 -5.49 12.97
N ARG A 72 -0.73 -6.41 13.92
CA ARG A 72 0.34 -7.21 14.51
C ARG A 72 1.01 -8.08 13.45
N THR A 73 0.26 -8.77 12.61
CA THR A 73 0.82 -9.56 11.50
C THR A 73 1.65 -8.70 10.56
N ILE A 74 1.18 -7.50 10.24
CA ILE A 74 1.97 -6.56 9.44
C ILE A 74 3.28 -6.21 10.14
N SER A 75 3.22 -5.84 11.43
CA SER A 75 4.40 -5.47 12.20
C SER A 75 5.44 -6.62 12.32
N LEU A 76 4.97 -7.87 12.42
CA LEU A 76 5.82 -9.05 12.46
C LEU A 76 6.47 -9.33 11.11
N GLY A 77 5.70 -9.30 10.02
CA GLY A 77 6.24 -9.47 8.66
C GLY A 77 7.26 -8.39 8.29
N TRP A 78 7.03 -7.14 8.74
CA TRP A 78 8.06 -6.10 8.65
C TRP A 78 9.29 -6.45 9.49
N GLY A 79 9.11 -6.98 10.70
CA GLY A 79 10.20 -7.42 11.57
C GLY A 79 11.05 -8.55 10.97
N GLU A 80 10.45 -9.47 10.21
CA GLU A 80 11.15 -10.55 9.50
C GLU A 80 12.09 -10.01 8.42
N ALA A 81 11.75 -8.86 7.80
CA ALA A 81 12.61 -8.18 6.82
C ALA A 81 13.86 -7.51 7.46
N ALA A 82 14.01 -7.53 8.78
CA ALA A 82 15.12 -6.87 9.48
C ALA A 82 16.50 -7.35 9.03
N ALA A 83 16.65 -8.65 8.74
CA ALA A 83 17.92 -9.19 8.26
C ALA A 83 18.31 -8.58 6.90
N GLN A 84 17.34 -8.43 5.99
CA GLN A 84 17.54 -7.79 4.69
C GLN A 84 17.82 -6.28 4.86
N ALA A 85 17.12 -5.61 5.77
CA ALA A 85 17.30 -4.18 6.04
C ALA A 85 18.71 -3.82 6.53
N ARG A 86 19.43 -4.74 7.19
CA ARG A 86 20.82 -4.52 7.63
C ARG A 86 21.81 -4.30 6.48
N SER A 87 21.46 -4.75 5.27
CA SER A 87 22.29 -4.56 4.08
C SER A 87 22.10 -3.19 3.41
N LEU A 88 21.12 -2.41 3.86
CA LEU A 88 20.85 -1.08 3.33
C LEU A 88 21.88 -0.07 3.87
N SER A 89 22.01 1.04 3.14
CA SER A 89 22.71 2.21 3.69
C SER A 89 21.99 2.66 4.97
N PRO A 90 22.71 3.10 6.03
CA PRO A 90 22.06 3.64 7.22
C PRO A 90 21.13 4.82 6.90
N VAL A 91 21.60 5.74 6.05
CA VAL A 91 20.88 6.90 5.53
C VAL A 91 21.37 7.18 4.11
N LEU A 92 20.46 7.27 3.15
CA LEU A 92 20.83 7.65 1.79
C LEU A 92 21.26 9.13 1.77
N PRO A 93 22.47 9.45 1.25
CA PRO A 93 22.95 10.83 1.17
C PRO A 93 21.98 11.72 0.38
N GLU A 94 21.82 12.98 0.81
CA GLU A 94 20.83 13.91 0.23
C GLU A 94 20.96 14.06 -1.29
N ARG A 95 22.20 14.19 -1.79
CA ARG A 95 22.50 14.25 -3.23
C ARG A 95 21.97 13.06 -4.05
N ARG A 96 21.74 11.90 -3.41
CA ARG A 96 21.23 10.69 -4.05
C ARG A 96 19.72 10.49 -3.84
N ARG A 97 19.07 11.20 -2.92
CA ARG A 97 17.63 11.06 -2.65
C ARG A 97 16.73 11.35 -3.86
N PRO A 98 17.03 12.32 -4.74
CA PRO A 98 16.20 12.57 -5.92
C PRO A 98 16.02 11.36 -6.83
N VAL A 99 16.95 10.39 -6.83
CA VAL A 99 16.80 9.15 -7.62
C VAL A 99 15.59 8.33 -7.16
N MET A 100 15.24 8.40 -5.88
CA MET A 100 14.08 7.70 -5.32
C MET A 100 12.77 8.41 -5.68
N MET A 101 12.83 9.69 -6.04
CA MET A 101 11.69 10.47 -6.54
C MET A 101 11.58 10.43 -8.07
N SER A 102 12.58 9.89 -8.76
CA SER A 102 12.56 9.74 -10.22
C SER A 102 11.67 8.56 -10.62
N GLY A 103 10.63 8.85 -11.42
CA GLY A 103 9.65 7.88 -11.93
C GLY A 103 8.23 8.48 -11.99
N PRO A 104 7.33 7.97 -12.83
CA PRO A 104 5.97 8.52 -12.98
C PRO A 104 5.00 8.14 -11.83
N TRP A 105 5.52 7.81 -10.63
CA TRP A 105 4.79 7.01 -9.64
C TRP A 105 4.60 7.63 -8.26
N THR A 106 4.77 8.95 -8.09
CA THR A 106 4.47 9.55 -6.78
C THR A 106 2.96 9.71 -6.62
N VAL A 107 2.31 8.68 -6.09
CA VAL A 107 0.87 8.66 -5.80
C VAL A 107 0.67 8.77 -4.29
N SER A 108 -0.23 9.67 -3.88
CA SER A 108 -0.83 9.60 -2.55
C SER A 108 -1.96 8.57 -2.58
N ALA A 109 -1.98 7.66 -1.61
CA ALA A 109 -2.96 6.57 -1.59
C ALA A 109 -3.68 6.51 -0.25
N VAL A 110 -4.97 6.21 -0.31
CA VAL A 110 -5.77 5.81 0.86
C VAL A 110 -6.11 4.34 0.68
N VAL A 111 -5.73 3.52 1.65
CA VAL A 111 -5.89 2.06 1.59
C VAL A 111 -6.60 1.58 2.84
N ARG A 112 -7.64 0.78 2.67
CA ARG A 112 -8.27 0.04 3.77
C ARG A 112 -7.77 -1.40 3.71
N LEU A 113 -7.05 -1.83 4.73
CA LEU A 113 -6.61 -3.21 4.85
C LEU A 113 -7.66 -4.00 5.64
N GLY A 114 -8.33 -4.93 4.95
CA GLY A 114 -9.24 -5.91 5.54
C GLY A 114 -8.60 -7.29 5.62
N GLY A 115 -9.12 -8.13 6.53
CA GLY A 115 -8.62 -9.50 6.71
C GLY A 115 -7.19 -9.55 7.24
N MET A 116 -6.44 -10.59 6.84
CA MET A 116 -5.05 -10.81 7.21
C MET A 116 -4.17 -10.58 5.97
N PRO A 117 -3.62 -9.36 5.77
CA PRO A 117 -2.83 -9.07 4.58
C PRO A 117 -1.51 -9.86 4.61
N ALA A 118 -1.17 -10.45 3.46
CA ALA A 118 0.16 -11.02 3.26
C ALA A 118 1.21 -9.90 3.30
N VAL A 119 2.34 -10.19 3.97
CA VAL A 119 3.53 -9.36 3.94
C VAL A 119 4.66 -10.13 3.30
N THR A 120 5.26 -9.57 2.26
CA THR A 120 6.42 -10.16 1.60
C THR A 120 7.53 -9.14 1.50
N SER A 121 8.77 -9.60 1.56
CA SER A 121 9.93 -8.73 1.42
C SER A 121 10.99 -9.31 0.50
N THR A 122 11.66 -8.45 -0.24
CA THR A 122 12.73 -8.84 -1.17
C THR A 122 13.77 -7.74 -1.25
N LEU A 123 15.04 -8.12 -1.17
CA LEU A 123 16.15 -7.19 -1.38
C LEU A 123 16.48 -7.12 -2.87
N LEU A 124 16.50 -5.91 -3.42
CA LEU A 124 16.89 -5.63 -4.80
C LEU A 124 18.28 -5.00 -4.78
N PRO A 125 19.34 -5.70 -5.20
CA PRO A 125 20.69 -5.16 -5.20
C PRO A 125 20.84 -4.05 -6.24
N ALA A 126 21.69 -3.06 -5.94
CA ALA A 126 22.09 -2.06 -6.91
C ALA A 126 22.71 -2.73 -8.15
N GLN A 127 22.28 -2.32 -9.34
CA GLN A 127 22.82 -2.83 -10.59
C GLN A 127 23.92 -1.88 -11.12
N PRO A 128 25.05 -2.40 -11.63
CA PRO A 128 26.06 -1.56 -12.28
C PRO A 128 25.44 -0.71 -13.40
N GLY A 129 25.78 0.58 -13.43
CA GLY A 129 25.25 1.53 -14.42
C GLY A 129 23.83 2.05 -14.15
N GLN A 130 23.12 1.54 -13.14
CA GLN A 130 21.84 2.08 -12.70
C GLN A 130 22.04 3.08 -11.56
N ALA A 131 21.24 4.15 -11.56
CA ALA A 131 21.31 5.18 -10.52
C ALA A 131 20.69 4.70 -9.19
N LEU A 132 19.77 3.72 -9.25
CA LEU A 132 19.03 3.22 -8.09
C LEU A 132 19.97 2.48 -7.12
N PRO A 133 19.93 2.79 -5.81
CA PRO A 133 20.70 2.06 -4.81
C PRO A 133 20.14 0.65 -4.59
N THR A 134 20.77 -0.13 -3.71
CA THR A 134 20.13 -1.32 -3.14
C THR A 134 18.86 -0.88 -2.42
N VAL A 135 17.75 -1.56 -2.71
CA VAL A 135 16.42 -1.24 -2.19
C VAL A 135 15.84 -2.47 -1.50
N LEU A 136 15.26 -2.29 -0.32
CA LEU A 136 14.40 -3.29 0.29
C LEU A 136 12.97 -3.04 -0.16
N ARG A 137 12.38 -4.00 -0.86
CA ARG A 137 10.97 -3.99 -1.21
C ARG A 137 10.19 -4.72 -0.12
N VAL A 138 9.18 -4.08 0.46
CA VAL A 138 8.22 -4.69 1.39
C VAL A 138 6.82 -4.45 0.85
N GLN A 139 6.06 -5.52 0.61
CA GLN A 139 4.68 -5.45 0.15
C GLN A 139 3.73 -5.81 1.29
N VAL A 140 2.68 -5.02 1.49
CA VAL A 140 1.57 -5.31 2.40
C VAL A 140 0.27 -5.17 1.60
N GLY A 141 -0.37 -6.28 1.29
CA GLY A 141 -1.54 -6.29 0.40
C GLY A 141 -1.23 -5.59 -0.95
N PRO A 142 -1.97 -4.54 -1.34
CA PRO A 142 -1.77 -3.85 -2.62
C PRO A 142 -0.64 -2.81 -2.60
N VAL A 143 -0.06 -2.51 -1.43
CA VAL A 143 0.95 -1.45 -1.29
C VAL A 143 2.34 -2.04 -1.20
N THR A 144 3.24 -1.54 -2.03
CA THR A 144 4.65 -1.91 -2.07
C THR A 144 5.50 -0.70 -1.68
N TRP A 145 6.27 -0.83 -0.60
CA TRP A 145 7.29 0.15 -0.22
C TRP A 145 8.65 -0.28 -0.72
N GLU A 146 9.34 0.63 -1.40
CA GLU A 146 10.72 0.53 -1.84
C GLU A 146 11.59 1.44 -0.98
N LEU A 147 12.33 0.82 -0.05
CA LEU A 147 13.13 1.49 0.97
C LEU A 147 14.59 1.55 0.53
N ALA A 148 15.15 2.75 0.42
CA ALA A 148 16.56 2.93 0.04
C ALA A 148 17.55 2.88 1.22
N ASP A 149 17.07 3.04 2.45
CA ASP A 149 17.91 3.10 3.64
C ASP A 149 17.23 2.55 4.90
N ALA A 150 18.06 2.30 5.92
CA ALA A 150 17.62 1.78 7.20
C ALA A 150 16.75 2.79 7.96
N ALA A 151 16.98 4.10 7.79
CA ALA A 151 16.16 5.14 8.42
C ALA A 151 14.69 5.08 7.98
N ALA A 152 14.43 4.86 6.69
CA ALA A 152 13.07 4.66 6.17
C ALA A 152 12.44 3.38 6.74
N TYR A 153 13.20 2.27 6.72
CA TYR A 153 12.76 1.00 7.30
C TYR A 153 12.37 1.14 8.78
N THR A 154 13.23 1.74 9.60
CA THR A 154 12.98 1.93 11.04
C THR A 154 11.77 2.82 11.28
N SER A 155 11.60 3.90 10.50
CA SER A 155 10.45 4.80 10.64
C SER A 155 9.13 4.06 10.40
N LEU A 156 9.06 3.26 9.34
CA LEU A 156 7.86 2.51 8.98
C LEU A 156 7.59 1.34 9.94
N LEU A 157 8.62 0.56 10.30
CA LEU A 157 8.46 -0.53 11.28
C LEU A 157 7.96 -0.03 12.63
N ASN A 158 8.51 1.08 13.12
CA ASN A 158 8.08 1.67 14.39
C ASN A 158 6.62 2.13 14.32
N ALA A 159 6.20 2.69 13.19
CA ALA A 159 4.83 3.13 13.02
C ALA A 159 3.83 1.95 13.00
N TRP A 160 4.19 0.83 12.36
CA TRP A 160 3.40 -0.40 12.41
C TRP A 160 3.30 -0.99 13.82
N ARG A 161 4.40 -0.98 14.57
CA ARG A 161 4.42 -1.43 15.98
C ARG A 161 3.54 -0.55 16.86
N ASN A 162 3.70 0.77 16.77
CA ASN A 162 2.89 1.73 17.52
C ASN A 162 1.39 1.59 17.21
N ALA A 163 1.04 1.35 15.94
CA ALA A 163 -0.35 1.10 15.55
C ALA A 163 -0.90 -0.22 16.14
N ALA A 164 -0.09 -1.27 16.17
CA ALA A 164 -0.47 -2.54 16.80
C ALA A 164 -0.67 -2.36 18.31
N ASP A 165 0.25 -1.68 18.99
CA ASP A 165 0.18 -1.44 20.44
C ASP A 165 -1.07 -0.62 20.81
N LEU A 166 -1.41 0.42 20.04
CA LEU A 166 -2.63 1.21 20.27
C LEU A 166 -3.92 0.40 20.10
N LEU A 167 -3.96 -0.53 19.15
CA LEU A 167 -5.09 -1.44 18.98
C LEU A 167 -5.14 -2.55 20.03
N ALA A 168 -3.98 -2.92 20.60
CA ALA A 168 -3.91 -3.94 21.66
C ALA A 168 -4.53 -3.45 22.97
N VAL A 169 -4.28 -2.18 23.34
CA VAL A 169 -4.83 -1.57 24.58
C VAL A 169 -6.35 -1.69 24.64
N HIS A 170 -7.03 -1.53 23.50
CA HIS A 170 -8.50 -1.55 23.42
C HIS A 170 -9.07 -2.94 23.08
N ALA A 171 -8.21 -3.93 22.82
CA ALA A 171 -8.66 -5.30 22.58
C ALA A 171 -8.84 -6.09 23.90
N GLY A 172 -8.28 -5.59 25.01
CA GLY A 172 -8.35 -6.22 26.33
C GLY A 172 -9.48 -5.70 27.23
N GLU A 173 -10.34 -4.81 26.75
CA GLU A 173 -11.48 -4.26 27.51
C GLU A 173 -12.80 -5.04 27.27
N ASP A 174 -12.79 -6.05 26.38
CA ASP A 174 -13.96 -6.85 25.98
C ASP A 174 -13.97 -8.30 26.54
N ASP A 175 -13.11 -8.62 27.53
CA ASP A 175 -13.13 -9.89 28.31
C ASP A 175 -13.62 -9.65 29.74
#